data_AF-A0A7X0XIJ0-F1
#
_entry.id   AF-A0A7X0XIJ0-F1
#
_cell.length_a   1.000
_cell.length_b   1.000
_cell.length_c   1.000
_cell.angle_alpha   90.00
_cell.angle_beta   90.00
_cell.angle_gamma   90.00
#
_symmetry.space_group_name_H-M   'P 1'
#
loop_
_entity.id
_entity.type
_entity.pdbx_description
1 polymer ?
#
loop_
_entity_poly.entity_id
_entity_poly.type
_entity_poly.pdbx_seq_one_letter_code
_entity_poly.pdbx_strand_id
1 'polypeptide(L)'
;MERERALLEKQLEAATHKQRKLEDIQLALIQLNREKASILGSFQQAWQGNKADRVASQLEDTMEAEWHETRGQVNSLENQIIAEKRQIRKQLETLKEQTSHGAN
;
A
#
# COMPACT_ATOMS: atom_id res chain seq x y z
N MET A 1 9.38 32.35 -0.48
CA MET A 1 10.39 31.28 -0.45
C MET A 1 10.36 30.47 0.84
N GLU A 2 10.64 31.04 2.02
CA GLU A 2 10.76 30.21 3.25
C GLU A 2 9.44 29.58 3.72
N ARG A 3 8.32 30.31 3.65
CA ARG A 3 6.99 29.74 3.93
C ARG A 3 6.58 28.64 2.96
N GLU A 4 6.97 28.76 1.70
CA GLU A 4 6.65 27.80 0.64
C GLU A 4 7.48 26.53 0.78
N ARG A 5 8.76 26.67 1.11
CA ARG A 5 9.63 25.55 1.47
C ARG A 5 9.09 24.79 2.70
N ALA A 6 8.70 25.50 3.76
CA ALA A 6 8.13 24.88 4.96
C ALA A 6 6.83 24.10 4.67
N LEU A 7 6.01 24.61 3.74
CA LEU A 7 4.81 23.90 3.29
C LEU A 7 5.15 22.59 2.57
N LEU A 8 6.12 22.63 1.66
CA LEU A 8 6.57 21.44 0.92
C LEU A 8 7.26 20.40 1.83
N GLU A 9 8.05 20.85 2.81
CA GLU A 9 8.63 19.97 3.83
C GLU A 9 7.54 19.27 4.65
N LYS A 10 6.51 20.00 5.07
CA LYS A 10 5.33 19.42 5.75
C LYS A 10 4.57 18.42 4.87
N GLN A 11 4.43 18.70 3.56
CA GLN A 11 3.82 17.77 2.62
C GLN A 11 4.66 16.50 2.45
N LEU A 12 5.99 16.61 2.42
CA LEU A 12 6.90 15.46 2.34
C LEU A 12 6.81 14.58 3.60
N GLU A 13 6.70 15.18 4.78
CA GLU A 13 6.45 14.47 6.04
C GLU A 13 5.11 13.74 5.99
N ALA A 14 4.05 14.41 5.55
CA ALA A 14 2.73 13.80 5.41
C ALA A 14 2.74 12.61 4.43
N ALA A 15 3.40 12.74 3.27
CA ALA A 15 3.54 11.66 2.30
C ALA A 15 4.36 10.48 2.86
N THR A 16 5.39 10.76 3.67
CA THR A 16 6.17 9.72 4.36
C THR A 16 5.33 9.00 5.43
N HIS A 17 4.45 9.72 6.12
CA HIS A 17 3.50 9.10 7.06
C HIS A 17 2.47 8.22 6.36
N LYS A 18 1.94 8.65 5.22
CA LYS A 18 1.06 7.82 4.37
C LYS A 18 1.76 6.53 3.96
N GLN A 19 3.04 6.59 3.59
CA GLN A 19 3.83 5.41 3.22
C GLN A 19 3.92 4.40 4.37
N ARG A 20 4.28 4.85 5.59
CA ARG A 20 4.36 3.97 6.76
C ARG A 20 3.02 3.29 7.07
N LYS A 21 1.93 4.04 7.01
CA LYS A 21 0.58 3.46 7.18
C LYS A 21 0.26 2.42 6.11
N LEU A 22 0.70 2.64 4.87
CA LEU A 22 0.50 1.67 3.80
C LEU A 22 1.31 0.38 4.02
N GLU A 23 2.54 0.51 4.54
CA GLU A 23 3.36 -0.63 4.96
C GLU A 23 2.68 -1.43 6.09
N ASP A 24 2.12 -0.75 7.09
CA ASP A 24 1.34 -1.40 8.17
C ASP A 24 0.12 -2.15 7.61
N ILE A 25 -0.60 -1.55 6.66
CA ILE A 25 -1.74 -2.17 5.98
C ILE A 25 -1.30 -3.40 5.18
N GLN A 26 -0.18 -3.31 4.45
CA GLN A 26 0.39 -4.45 3.71
C GLN A 26 0.68 -5.63 4.62
N LEU A 27 1.30 -5.38 5.78
CA LEU A 27 1.59 -6.42 6.77
C LEU A 27 0.31 -7.05 7.33
N ALA A 28 -0.67 -6.22 7.70
CA ALA A 28 -1.97 -6.68 8.21
C ALA A 28 -2.72 -7.54 7.17
N LEU A 29 -2.68 -7.13 5.90
CA LEU A 29 -3.30 -7.87 4.79
C LEU A 29 -2.65 -9.24 4.56
N ILE A 30 -1.31 -9.32 4.59
CA ILE A 30 -0.59 -10.60 4.48
C ILE A 30 -0.98 -11.53 5.63
N GLN A 31 -1.06 -11.00 6.85
CA GLN A 31 -1.44 -11.77 8.02
C GLN A 31 -2.89 -12.26 7.91
N LEU A 32 -3.82 -11.39 7.53
CA LEU A 32 -5.22 -11.75 7.29
C LEU A 32 -5.35 -12.87 6.24
N ASN A 33 -4.59 -12.79 5.15
CA ASN A 33 -4.64 -13.81 4.10
C ASN A 33 -4.15 -15.18 4.61
N ARG A 34 -3.10 -15.20 5.44
CA ARG A 34 -2.62 -16.42 6.11
C ARG A 34 -3.67 -17.00 7.07
N GLU A 35 -4.34 -16.15 7.83
CA GLU A 35 -5.42 -16.57 8.74
C GLU A 35 -6.60 -17.17 7.99
N LYS A 36 -7.05 -16.51 6.90
CA LYS A 36 -8.10 -17.05 6.02
C LYS A 36 -7.72 -18.44 5.49
N ALA A 37 -6.49 -18.61 4.99
CA ALA A 37 -6.01 -19.90 4.49
C ALA A 37 -5.97 -20.99 5.58
N SER A 38 -5.53 -20.63 6.79
CA SER A 38 -5.53 -21.55 7.95
C SER A 38 -6.93 -21.99 8.35
N ILE A 39 -7.90 -21.07 8.33
CA ILE A 39 -9.30 -21.35 8.62
C ILE A 39 -9.88 -22.29 7.56
N LEU A 40 -9.63 -22.01 6.28
CA LEU A 40 -10.10 -22.84 5.17
C LEU A 40 -9.54 -24.27 5.26
N GLY A 41 -8.24 -24.42 5.53
CA GLY A 41 -7.62 -25.73 5.74
C GLY A 41 -8.23 -26.49 6.92
N SER A 42 -8.57 -25.79 8.00
CA SER A 42 -9.25 -26.39 9.16
C SER A 42 -10.68 -26.85 8.82
N PHE A 43 -11.42 -26.06 8.03
CA PHE A 43 -12.75 -26.43 7.55
C PHE A 43 -12.72 -27.62 6.60
N GLN A 44 -11.75 -27.67 5.68
CA GLN A 44 -11.56 -28.81 4.77
C GLN A 44 -11.27 -30.11 5.52
N GLN A 45 -10.48 -30.05 6.60
CA GLN A 45 -10.22 -31.24 7.44
C GLN A 45 -11.47 -31.73 8.17
N ALA A 46 -12.31 -30.81 8.66
CA ALA A 46 -13.53 -31.12 9.40
C ALA A 46 -14.70 -31.55 8.49
N TRP A 47 -14.76 -31.03 7.26
CA TRP A 47 -15.86 -31.26 6.31
C TRP A 47 -15.39 -32.11 5.14
N GLN A 48 -15.85 -33.36 5.07
CA GLN A 48 -15.42 -34.34 4.05
C GLN A 48 -16.45 -34.58 2.95
N GLY A 49 -15.98 -34.99 1.78
CA GLY A 49 -16.77 -35.51 0.65
C GLY A 49 -16.87 -34.56 -0.55
N ASN A 50 -17.28 -35.07 -1.71
CA ASN A 50 -17.24 -34.37 -3.00
C ASN A 50 -17.89 -32.96 -3.02
N LYS A 51 -18.91 -32.72 -2.19
CA LYS A 51 -19.54 -31.39 -2.07
C LYS A 51 -18.66 -30.41 -1.29
N ALA A 52 -17.97 -30.89 -0.25
CA ALA A 52 -17.02 -30.11 0.51
C ALA A 52 -15.82 -29.71 -0.38
N ASP A 53 -15.26 -30.66 -1.15
CA ASP A 53 -14.12 -30.41 -2.03
C ASP A 53 -14.42 -29.33 -3.10
N ARG A 54 -15.62 -29.39 -3.70
CA ARG A 54 -16.04 -28.37 -4.69
C ARG A 54 -16.21 -26.99 -4.07
N VAL A 55 -16.84 -26.91 -2.90
CA VAL A 55 -17.05 -25.63 -2.20
C VAL A 55 -15.72 -25.06 -1.72
N ALA A 56 -14.84 -25.91 -1.21
CA ALA A 56 -13.48 -25.55 -0.81
C ALA A 56 -12.69 -24.93 -1.97
N SER A 57 -12.64 -25.59 -3.13
CA SER A 57 -11.96 -25.07 -4.31
C SER A 57 -12.55 -23.73 -4.79
N GLN A 58 -13.87 -23.57 -4.79
CA GLN A 58 -14.50 -22.28 -5.13
C GLN A 58 -14.15 -21.16 -4.14
N LEU A 59 -14.02 -21.49 -2.85
CA LEU A 59 -13.59 -20.56 -1.82
C LEU A 59 -12.12 -20.16 -1.99
N GLU A 60 -11.24 -21.11 -2.33
CA GLU A 60 -9.83 -20.84 -2.65
C GLU A 60 -9.71 -19.86 -3.81
N ASP A 61 -10.39 -20.13 -4.93
CA ASP A 61 -10.39 -19.27 -6.12
C ASP A 61 -10.88 -17.85 -5.80
N THR A 62 -11.97 -17.75 -5.01
CA THR A 62 -12.53 -16.46 -4.60
C THR A 62 -11.56 -15.70 -3.70
N MET A 63 -10.95 -16.38 -2.73
CA MET A 63 -9.98 -15.77 -1.83
C MET A 63 -8.72 -15.29 -2.57
N GLU A 64 -8.24 -16.07 -3.54
CA GLU A 64 -7.10 -15.69 -4.38
C GLU A 64 -7.44 -14.47 -5.25
N ALA A 65 -8.62 -14.42 -5.85
CA ALA A 65 -9.08 -13.27 -6.63
C ALA A 65 -9.17 -11.99 -5.78
N GLU A 66 -9.81 -12.06 -4.60
CA GLU A 66 -9.89 -10.94 -3.64
C GLU A 66 -8.49 -10.47 -3.22
N TRP A 67 -7.58 -11.41 -2.96
CA TRP A 67 -6.20 -11.12 -2.57
C TRP A 67 -5.46 -10.37 -3.67
N HIS A 68 -5.55 -10.84 -4.92
CA HIS A 68 -4.92 -10.20 -6.07
C HIS A 68 -5.45 -8.79 -6.30
N GLU A 69 -6.77 -8.61 -6.25
CA GLU A 69 -7.39 -7.29 -6.40
C GLU A 69 -6.90 -6.32 -5.31
N THR A 70 -6.97 -6.74 -4.04
CA THR A 70 -6.56 -5.92 -2.90
C THR A 70 -5.09 -5.55 -3.00
N ARG A 71 -4.23 -6.49 -3.36
CA ARG A 71 -2.79 -6.24 -3.57
C ARG A 71 -2.55 -5.27 -4.72
N GLY A 72 -3.30 -5.38 -5.81
CA GLY A 72 -3.25 -4.44 -6.93
C GLY A 72 -3.58 -3.01 -6.51
N GLN A 73 -4.63 -2.83 -5.71
CA GLN A 73 -5.01 -1.51 -5.17
C GLN A 73 -3.91 -0.93 -4.27
N VAL A 74 -3.36 -1.75 -3.36
CA VAL A 74 -2.28 -1.35 -2.45
C VAL A 74 -1.01 -0.94 -3.21
N ASN A 75 -0.60 -1.70 -4.23
CA ASN A 75 0.54 -1.36 -5.08
C ASN A 75 0.30 -0.04 -5.84
N SER A 76 -0.94 0.20 -6.29
CA SER A 76 -1.31 1.45 -6.96
C SER A 76 -1.16 2.64 -6.01
N LEU A 77 -1.61 2.51 -4.75
CA LEU A 77 -1.43 3.53 -3.72
C LEU A 77 0.05 3.78 -3.40
N GLU A 78 0.86 2.74 -3.35
CA GLU A 78 2.31 2.86 -3.12
C GLU A 78 2.98 3.66 -4.24
N ASN A 79 2.66 3.34 -5.50
CA ASN A 79 3.16 4.07 -6.66
C ASN A 79 2.75 5.54 -6.64
N GLN A 80 1.51 5.85 -6.24
CA GLN A 80 1.03 7.23 -6.10
C GLN A 80 1.81 7.99 -5.03
N ILE A 81 2.07 7.38 -3.87
CA ILE A 81 2.87 8.00 -2.79
C ILE A 81 4.31 8.22 -3.23
N ILE A 82 4.92 7.27 -3.95
CA ILE A 82 6.28 7.42 -4.49
C ILE A 82 6.33 8.59 -5.49
N ALA A 83 5.34 8.70 -6.37
CA ALA A 83 5.23 9.79 -7.33
C ALA A 83 5.04 11.15 -6.62
N GLU A 84 4.14 11.23 -5.63
CA GLU A 84 3.90 12.41 -4.79
C GLU A 84 5.21 12.88 -4.13
N LYS A 85 5.94 11.98 -3.47
CA LYS A 85 7.23 12.29 -2.83
C LYS A 85 8.27 12.78 -3.83
N ARG A 86 8.34 12.17 -5.02
CA ARG A 86 9.28 12.58 -6.08
C ARG A 86 8.97 13.99 -6.58
N GLN A 87 7.69 14.32 -6.77
CA GLN A 87 7.27 15.65 -7.20
C GLN A 87 7.61 16.72 -6.15
N ILE A 88 7.31 16.45 -4.87
CA ILE A 88 7.62 17.38 -3.77
C ILE A 88 9.13 17.64 -3.67
N ARG A 89 9.96 16.59 -3.79
CA ARG A 89 11.43 16.73 -3.78
C ARG A 89 11.94 17.59 -4.93
N LYS A 90 11.41 17.39 -6.14
CA LYS A 90 11.75 18.22 -7.31
C LYS A 90 11.40 19.69 -7.07
N GLN A 91 10.22 19.97 -6.50
CA GLN A 91 9.81 21.34 -6.16
C GLN A 91 10.73 21.98 -5.11
N LEU A 92 11.13 21.22 -4.09
CA LEU A 92 12.09 21.68 -3.08
C LEU A 92 13.46 22.00 -3.70
N GLU A 93 13.95 21.18 -4.63
CA GLU A 93 15.20 21.44 -5.38
C GLU A 93 15.10 22.72 -6.22
N THR A 94 14.01 22.90 -6.97
CA THR A 94 13.79 24.11 -7.77
C THR A 94 13.75 25.36 -6.89
N LEU A 95 13.06 25.32 -5.74
CA LEU A 95 13.04 26.46 -4.83
C LEU A 95 14.44 26.78 -4.28
N LYS A 96 15.24 25.76 -3.97
CA LYS A 96 16.61 25.92 -3.49
C LYS A 96 17.48 26.62 -4.53
N GLU A 97 17.41 26.19 -5.79
CA GLU A 97 18.14 26.79 -6.92
C GLU A 97 17.70 28.24 -7.18
N GLN A 98 16.42 28.54 -7.07
CA GLN A 98 15.91 29.91 -7.23
C GLN A 98 16.39 30.84 -6.11
N THR A 99 16.41 30.37 -4.86
CA THR A 99 17.00 31.15 -3.75
C THR A 99 18.50 31.38 -3.89
N SER A 100 19.25 30.44 -4.48
CA SER A 100 20.69 30.61 -4.68
C SER A 100 21.04 31.56 -5.83
N HIS A 101 20.19 31.66 -6.85
CA HIS A 101 20.40 32.55 -8.00
C HIS A 101 19.85 33.97 -7.80
N GLY A 102 18.85 34.15 -6.92
CA GLY A 102 18.30 35.46 -6.57
C GLY A 102 19.07 36.22 -5.47
N ALA A 103 20.16 35.64 -4.95
CA ALA A 103 21.01 36.23 -3.91
C ALA A 103 22.31 36.88 -4.45
N ASN A 104 22.47 36.97 -5.78
CA ASN A 104 23.55 37.68 -6.47
C ASN A 104 23.05 38.98 -7.11
#